data_AF-A0AAD4SLK1-F1
#
_entry.id   AF-A0AAD4SLK1-F1
#
_cell.length_a   1.000
_cell.length_b   1.000
_cell.length_c   1.000
_cell.angle_alpha   90.00
_cell.angle_beta   90.00
_cell.angle_gamma   90.00
#
_symmetry.space_group_name_H-M   'P 1'
#
loop_
_entity.id
_entity.type
_entity.pdbx_description
1 polymer ?
#
loop_
_entity_poly.entity_id
_entity_poly.type
_entity_poly.pdbx_seq_one_letter_code
_entity_poly.pdbx_strand_id
1 'polypeptide(L)'
;MKIKETDGWFIRVAAEFNAPITCFLTPIRHDNDAYNDSESDQVVHYPPESENHCSSNIVLIIPTTERPSSILQHAKSNPLSFKKYPSPYVNLHPLSTVSTIRCAAAEHPSSHSFDPQVNTVNPIKYALVDAFTDKPFKGNPAAVCMLEDEDKRDDGWFIGVASEFNAPITCFLSRIRYYKDNESDHDNKNYYPVFKIRWFTSITEVNLSGHGTLAAAQYLFTRGLVKVDKIVFVTLSGITLTVKKILACRNGGKEDFSIEMDFPSNALVECNPQDIPNIPLTLNGVSVLNVKKTGFLDDVLIEVSSGQSVIHLKPNYDELQERKGRERVIYITGKAPEGSGFDFISRVFGPTIGVLEDQACGSCHCALTPYWGKKPGKTDLRSYMASPRGGVFDLHLDEENGRVKIRGKAFTVMQGSLFAQ
;
A
#
# COMPACT_ATOMS: atom_id res chain seq x y z
N MET A 1 3.97 -6.05 24.16
CA MET A 1 3.28 -4.77 24.36
C MET A 1 3.68 -4.24 25.74
N LYS A 2 4.24 -3.03 25.83
CA LYS A 2 4.51 -2.36 27.12
C LYS A 2 3.58 -1.16 27.22
N ILE A 3 2.96 -0.97 28.38
CA ILE A 3 2.09 0.16 28.69
C ILE A 3 2.85 1.02 29.69
N LYS A 4 3.00 2.32 29.39
CA LYS A 4 3.55 3.29 30.34
C LYS A 4 2.56 4.42 30.50
N GLU A 5 2.29 4.77 31.76
CA GLU A 5 1.53 5.94 32.15
C GLU A 5 2.46 7.15 32.17
N THR A 6 2.05 8.22 31.51
CA THR A 6 2.71 9.53 31.54
C THR A 6 1.62 10.60 31.57
N ASP A 7 1.83 11.71 32.28
CA ASP A 7 0.88 12.83 32.47
C ASP A 7 -0.20 12.95 31.39
N GLY A 8 -1.39 12.40 31.67
CA GLY A 8 -2.58 12.50 30.82
C GLY A 8 -2.72 11.51 29.65
N TRP A 9 -1.78 10.58 29.42
CA TRP A 9 -1.83 9.63 28.30
C TRP A 9 -1.36 8.21 28.65
N PHE A 10 -2.04 7.21 28.08
CA PHE A 10 -1.51 5.86 27.94
C PHE A 10 -0.76 5.72 26.62
N ILE A 11 0.49 5.26 26.70
CA ILE A 11 1.28 4.91 25.51
C ILE A 11 1.31 3.38 25.37
N ARG A 12 0.75 2.87 24.28
CA ARG A 12 0.93 1.46 23.89
C ARG A 12 1.95 1.38 22.77
N VAL A 13 3.02 0.62 23.01
CA VAL A 13 4.07 0.38 22.02
C VAL A 13 3.91 -1.02 21.44
N ALA A 14 3.70 -1.07 20.12
CA ALA A 14 3.81 -2.29 19.33
C ALA A 14 5.14 -2.29 18.59
N ALA A 15 5.92 -3.34 18.77
CA ALA A 15 7.19 -3.56 18.09
C ALA A 15 7.26 -5.02 17.64
N GLU A 16 7.50 -5.22 16.36
CA GLU A 16 7.89 -6.51 15.78
C GLU A 16 9.36 -6.45 15.37
N PHE A 17 9.99 -7.63 15.27
CA PHE A 17 11.39 -7.75 14.88
C PHE A 17 11.58 -7.13 13.48
N ASN A 18 12.51 -6.17 13.34
CA ASN A 18 12.80 -5.42 12.10
C ASN A 18 11.68 -4.49 11.56
N ALA A 19 10.72 -4.06 12.38
CA ALA A 19 9.68 -3.11 11.97
C ALA A 19 9.78 -1.73 12.68
N PRO A 20 9.31 -0.63 12.07
CA PRO A 20 9.16 0.65 12.75
C PRO A 20 8.31 0.52 14.02
N ILE A 21 8.67 1.27 15.06
CA ILE A 21 7.91 1.27 16.31
C ILE A 21 6.61 2.05 16.07
N THR A 22 5.48 1.42 16.36
CA THR A 22 4.18 2.08 16.34
C THR A 22 3.76 2.42 17.76
N CYS A 23 3.55 3.70 18.01
CA CYS A 23 3.04 4.22 19.28
C CYS A 23 1.57 4.61 19.13
N PHE A 24 0.73 4.03 19.97
CA PHE A 24 -0.66 4.44 20.14
C PHE A 24 -0.77 5.31 21.38
N LEU A 25 -1.29 6.51 21.21
CA LEU A 25 -1.57 7.44 22.30
C LEU A 25 -3.08 7.43 22.60
N THR A 26 -3.45 7.12 23.84
CA THR A 26 -4.83 7.20 24.31
C THR A 26 -4.91 8.24 25.44
N PRO A 27 -5.78 9.26 25.33
CA PRO A 27 -5.92 10.26 26.38
C PRO A 27 -6.53 9.62 27.63
N ILE A 28 -6.03 9.97 28.80
CA ILE A 28 -6.63 9.61 30.09
C ILE A 28 -7.89 10.47 30.24
N ARG A 29 -9.07 9.83 30.14
CA ARG A 29 -10.31 10.48 30.53
C ARG A 29 -10.38 10.48 32.05
N HIS A 30 -10.25 11.66 32.66
CA HIS A 30 -10.67 11.86 34.03
C HIS A 30 -12.20 11.98 34.04
N ASP A 31 -12.91 10.85 34.01
CA ASP A 31 -14.31 10.84 34.41
C ASP A 31 -14.30 10.95 35.95
N ASN A 32 -14.51 12.17 36.43
CA ASN A 32 -14.83 12.44 37.83
C ASN A 32 -16.24 11.90 38.09
N ASP A 33 -16.37 10.59 38.26
CA ASP A 33 -17.45 10.00 39.05
C ASP A 33 -16.94 8.70 39.67
N ALA A 34 -16.94 8.71 41.00
CA ALA A 34 -16.37 7.70 41.86
C ALA A 34 -17.00 6.31 41.61
N TYR A 35 -16.16 5.30 41.38
CA TYR A 35 -16.47 3.93 41.76
C TYR A 35 -15.24 3.28 42.40
N ASN A 36 -15.48 2.79 43.62
CA ASN A 36 -14.51 2.21 44.54
C ASN A 36 -13.75 1.01 43.95
N ASP A 37 -12.49 0.91 44.37
CA ASP A 37 -11.63 -0.24 44.28
C ASP A 37 -12.33 -1.55 44.67
N SER A 38 -12.32 -2.52 43.76
CA SER A 38 -12.19 -3.93 44.12
C SER A 38 -11.42 -4.66 43.03
N GLU A 39 -10.33 -5.30 43.45
CA GLU A 39 -9.51 -6.23 42.67
C GLU A 39 -10.35 -7.15 41.78
N SER A 40 -10.15 -7.08 40.46
CA SER A 40 -10.28 -8.24 39.58
C SER A 40 -9.67 -7.97 38.21
N ASP A 41 -8.85 -8.92 37.76
CA ASP A 41 -8.54 -9.12 36.34
C ASP A 41 -9.86 -9.21 35.55
N GLN A 42 -10.27 -8.13 34.88
CA GLN A 42 -11.35 -8.19 33.90
C GLN A 42 -10.93 -7.57 32.57
N VAL A 43 -10.89 -8.46 31.58
CA VAL A 43 -10.97 -8.16 30.14
C VAL A 43 -12.20 -7.29 29.90
N VAL A 44 -11.99 -6.02 29.55
CA VAL A 44 -13.08 -5.11 29.19
C VAL A 44 -13.63 -5.51 27.82
N HIS A 45 -14.80 -6.17 27.82
CA HIS A 45 -15.66 -6.29 26.64
C HIS A 45 -16.40 -4.96 26.42
N TYR A 46 -16.30 -4.40 25.21
CA TYR A 46 -17.10 -3.23 24.80
C TYR A 46 -18.50 -3.69 24.35
N PRO A 47 -19.59 -3.06 24.84
CA PRO A 47 -20.93 -3.24 24.27
C PRO A 47 -21.14 -2.33 23.04
N PRO A 48 -22.16 -2.60 22.19
CA PRO A 48 -22.33 -1.95 20.90
C PRO A 48 -22.99 -0.57 21.03
N GLU A 49 -22.46 0.37 20.25
CA GLU A 49 -23.04 1.62 19.73
C GLU A 49 -23.83 2.55 20.68
N SER A 50 -23.26 3.74 20.91
CA SER A 50 -24.05 4.97 20.97
C SER A 50 -23.24 6.14 20.37
N GLU A 51 -23.91 6.87 19.49
CA GLU A 51 -23.40 7.98 18.68
C GLU A 51 -22.75 9.11 19.50
N ASN A 52 -21.83 9.83 18.84
CA ASN A 52 -21.24 11.11 19.24
C ASN A 52 -20.26 11.12 20.42
N HIS A 53 -19.05 10.59 20.24
CA HIS A 53 -17.84 11.22 20.80
C HIS A 53 -16.61 10.93 19.94
N CYS A 54 -16.01 11.98 19.38
CA CYS A 54 -14.79 11.91 18.59
C CYS A 54 -13.58 11.64 19.53
N SER A 55 -13.17 10.38 19.65
CA SER A 55 -11.88 10.01 20.25
C SER A 55 -10.85 9.86 19.12
N SER A 56 -10.08 10.93 18.88
CA SER A 56 -8.97 10.92 17.93
C SER A 56 -7.84 10.04 18.49
N ASN A 57 -7.73 8.80 18.04
CA ASN A 57 -6.53 8.01 18.27
C ASN A 57 -5.42 8.56 17.37
N ILE A 58 -4.39 9.17 17.96
CA ILE A 58 -3.20 9.61 17.23
C ILE A 58 -2.24 8.42 17.16
N VAL A 59 -1.92 7.99 15.94
CA VAL A 59 -0.88 6.98 15.69
C VAL A 59 0.38 7.73 15.28
N LEU A 60 1.42 7.62 16.10
CA LEU A 60 2.75 8.14 15.80
C LEU A 60 3.64 6.97 15.38
N ILE A 61 4.07 6.96 14.11
CA ILE A 61 5.06 6.03 13.58
C ILE A 61 6.38 6.81 13.51
N ILE A 62 7.40 6.36 14.23
CA ILE A 62 8.74 6.99 14.22
C ILE A 62 9.73 5.97 13.63
N PRO A 63 10.39 6.25 12.50
CA PRO A 63 11.51 5.45 12.00
C PRO A 63 12.73 5.65 12.90
N THR A 64 13.36 4.58 13.39
CA THR A 64 14.62 4.66 14.16
C THR A 64 15.81 4.31 13.28
N THR A 65 16.91 5.08 13.38
CA THR A 65 18.12 4.98 12.55
C THR A 65 19.27 4.16 13.14
N GLU A 66 19.10 3.48 14.29
CA GLU A 66 20.21 2.81 15.00
C GLU A 66 20.28 1.28 14.79
N ARG A 67 21.51 0.74 14.77
CA ARG A 67 21.79 -0.69 14.54
C ARG A 67 21.51 -1.56 15.79
N PRO A 68 21.05 -2.83 15.64
CA PRO A 68 20.41 -3.58 16.72
C PRO A 68 21.32 -4.24 17.77
N SER A 69 22.64 -4.32 17.53
CA SER A 69 23.55 -5.12 18.36
C SER A 69 23.89 -4.49 19.73
N SER A 70 23.77 -3.17 19.88
CA SER A 70 24.06 -2.45 21.13
C SER A 70 22.94 -2.56 22.17
N ILE A 71 21.69 -2.74 21.74
CA ILE A 71 20.50 -2.79 22.63
C ILE A 71 20.36 -4.17 23.29
N LEU A 72 20.75 -5.24 22.60
CA LEU A 72 20.56 -6.62 23.04
C LEU A 72 21.47 -7.03 24.20
N GLN A 73 22.62 -6.37 24.37
CA GLN A 73 23.55 -6.66 25.48
C GLN A 73 23.06 -6.07 26.81
N HIS A 74 22.22 -5.03 26.76
CA HIS A 74 21.67 -4.37 27.96
C HIS A 74 20.39 -5.04 28.50
N ALA A 75 19.63 -5.72 27.65
CA ALA A 75 18.37 -6.36 28.03
C ALA A 75 18.52 -7.77 28.64
N LYS A 76 19.68 -8.43 28.49
CA LYS A 76 19.91 -9.80 28.99
C LYS A 76 20.32 -9.87 30.47
N SER A 77 20.62 -8.75 31.13
CA SER A 77 21.34 -8.76 32.42
C SER A 77 20.51 -8.46 33.67
N ASN A 78 19.18 -8.25 33.63
CA ASN A 78 18.41 -7.99 34.87
C ASN A 78 16.92 -8.40 34.81
N PRO A 79 16.54 -9.55 35.39
CA PRO A 79 15.15 -9.86 35.74
C PRO A 79 14.85 -9.47 37.22
N LEU A 80 13.83 -8.61 37.39
CA LEU A 80 13.06 -8.20 38.58
C LEU A 80 13.37 -8.83 39.98
N SER A 81 13.58 -8.00 41.01
CA SER A 81 12.92 -8.10 42.34
C SER A 81 13.19 -6.89 43.29
N PHE A 82 12.46 -6.84 44.40
CA PHE A 82 12.00 -5.68 45.21
C PHE A 82 12.93 -5.14 46.36
N LYS A 83 12.66 -3.87 46.74
CA LYS A 83 12.69 -3.17 48.07
C LYS A 83 13.98 -2.95 48.94
N LYS A 84 14.02 -1.70 49.45
CA LYS A 84 14.56 -1.09 50.71
C LYS A 84 15.96 -0.40 50.75
N TYR A 85 15.93 0.88 51.14
CA TYR A 85 17.01 1.77 51.67
C TYR A 85 17.63 1.22 52.99
N PRO A 86 18.77 1.74 53.55
CA PRO A 86 19.72 2.79 53.11
C PRO A 86 21.23 2.37 53.10
N SER A 87 22.07 3.24 52.52
CA SER A 87 23.54 3.49 52.67
C SER A 87 24.28 2.81 53.86
N PRO A 88 25.61 2.47 53.82
CA PRO A 88 26.68 3.30 53.23
C PRO A 88 27.93 2.60 52.60
N TYR A 89 28.76 3.45 51.96
CA TYR A 89 30.15 3.27 51.49
C TYR A 89 30.39 2.66 50.09
N VAL A 90 30.53 3.55 49.11
CA VAL A 90 31.75 3.90 48.35
C VAL A 90 31.41 4.21 46.88
N ASN A 91 31.90 5.39 46.47
CA ASN A 91 31.69 6.06 45.20
C ASN A 91 32.09 5.26 43.95
N LEU A 92 31.16 5.17 43.00
CA LEU A 92 31.45 5.24 41.56
C LEU A 92 30.44 6.20 40.92
N HIS A 93 30.95 7.11 40.10
CA HIS A 93 30.24 8.23 39.46
C HIS A 93 28.94 7.82 38.73
N PRO A 94 27.84 8.60 38.82
CA PRO A 94 26.63 8.37 38.05
C PRO A 94 26.73 9.07 36.69
N LEU A 95 26.66 8.29 35.60
CA LEU A 95 26.09 8.78 34.33
C LEU A 95 24.60 8.45 34.35
N SER A 96 23.84 9.34 34.98
CA SER A 96 22.39 9.34 34.93
C SER A 96 21.91 10.06 33.67
N THR A 97 21.36 9.32 32.70
CA THR A 97 20.39 9.90 31.78
C THR A 97 19.32 8.89 31.44
N VAL A 98 18.32 8.82 32.32
CA VAL A 98 16.98 8.36 31.95
C VAL A 98 16.37 9.48 31.12
N SER A 99 16.33 9.34 29.80
CA SER A 99 15.56 10.25 28.94
C SER A 99 14.07 9.98 29.14
N THR A 100 13.51 10.72 30.09
CA THR A 100 12.06 10.87 30.23
C THR A 100 11.62 11.76 29.07
N ILE A 101 10.87 11.22 28.11
CA ILE A 101 10.13 12.05 27.15
C ILE A 101 9.04 12.75 27.96
N ARG A 102 9.31 13.99 28.39
CA ARG A 102 8.28 14.87 28.93
C ARG A 102 7.47 15.39 27.75
N CYS A 103 6.22 14.94 27.62
CA CYS A 103 5.22 15.75 26.95
C CYS A 103 4.94 16.93 27.88
N ALA A 104 5.45 18.12 27.54
CA ALA A 104 5.05 19.33 28.23
C ALA A 104 3.55 19.56 27.95
N ALA A 105 2.71 19.36 28.96
CA ALA A 105 1.45 20.08 29.01
C ALA A 105 1.80 21.57 29.03
N ALA A 106 1.34 22.33 28.03
CA ALA A 106 1.52 23.76 28.00
C ALA A 106 0.71 24.38 29.14
N GLU A 107 1.35 24.63 30.27
CA GLU A 107 0.88 25.64 31.22
C GLU A 107 0.94 26.99 30.50
N HIS A 108 -0.20 27.69 30.42
CA HIS A 108 -0.31 29.02 29.84
C HIS A 108 0.75 29.99 30.41
N PRO A 109 1.68 30.53 29.59
CA PRO A 109 2.43 31.71 29.94
C PRO A 109 1.88 32.89 29.14
N SER A 110 1.57 33.96 29.87
CA SER A 110 1.27 35.29 29.36
C SER A 110 2.16 35.74 28.18
N SER A 111 1.50 36.16 27.11
CA SER A 111 1.94 37.16 26.11
C SER A 111 3.45 37.26 25.81
N HIS A 112 4.03 36.24 25.19
CA HIS A 112 5.14 36.43 24.26
C HIS A 112 4.86 35.65 22.99
N SER A 113 4.75 36.39 21.88
CA SER A 113 4.59 35.86 20.54
C SER A 113 5.77 34.94 20.24
N PHE A 114 5.53 33.63 20.32
CA PHE A 114 6.28 32.70 19.50
C PHE A 114 6.05 33.13 18.05
N ASP A 115 7.10 33.62 17.40
CA ASP A 115 7.18 33.69 15.95
C ASP A 115 7.96 32.44 15.52
N PRO A 116 7.29 31.29 15.33
CA PRO A 116 7.91 30.24 14.57
C PRO A 116 7.97 30.79 13.15
N GLN A 117 9.17 30.90 12.60
CA GLN A 117 9.36 30.80 11.16
C GLN A 117 8.87 29.42 10.72
N VAL A 118 7.55 29.21 10.74
CA VAL A 118 6.87 28.12 10.06
C VAL A 118 7.15 28.43 8.61
N ASN A 119 7.99 27.61 8.00
CA ASN A 119 8.11 27.53 6.56
C ASN A 119 6.69 27.65 5.98
N THR A 120 6.43 28.79 5.32
CA THR A 120 5.13 29.25 4.82
C THR A 120 4.66 28.45 3.60
N VAL A 121 4.94 27.14 3.61
CA VAL A 121 4.75 26.28 2.45
C VAL A 121 3.61 25.33 2.73
N ASN A 122 2.58 25.39 1.88
CA ASN A 122 1.36 24.61 2.01
C ASN A 122 1.68 23.11 1.98
N PRO A 123 1.32 22.32 3.01
CA PRO A 123 1.69 20.92 3.06
C PRO A 123 1.01 20.11 1.95
N ILE A 124 1.77 19.18 1.38
CA ILE A 124 1.32 18.30 0.29
C ILE A 124 0.25 17.36 0.82
N LYS A 125 -0.92 17.32 0.18
CA LYS A 125 -1.99 16.40 0.56
C LYS A 125 -1.70 15.01 0.01
N TYR A 126 -1.82 14.00 0.87
CA TYR A 126 -1.66 12.61 0.48
C TYR A 126 -2.82 11.73 0.95
N ALA A 127 -2.92 10.55 0.34
CA ALA A 127 -3.69 9.42 0.85
C ALA A 127 -2.91 8.11 0.71
N LEU A 128 -3.16 7.17 1.62
CA LEU A 128 -2.76 5.77 1.45
C LEU A 128 -3.99 4.99 1.01
N VAL A 129 -3.90 4.34 -0.16
CA VAL A 129 -5.03 3.67 -0.80
C VAL A 129 -4.67 2.22 -1.08
N ASP A 130 -5.50 1.31 -0.60
CA ASP A 130 -5.44 -0.11 -0.91
C ASP A 130 -6.17 -0.37 -2.24
N ALA A 131 -5.43 -0.69 -3.30
CA ALA A 131 -5.97 -0.99 -4.63
C ALA A 131 -6.36 -2.47 -4.80
N PHE A 132 -7.33 -2.73 -5.67
CA PHE A 132 -7.90 -4.06 -5.95
C PHE A 132 -8.60 -4.72 -4.75
N THR A 133 -9.19 -3.90 -3.89
CA THR A 133 -9.98 -4.34 -2.74
C THR A 133 -11.01 -3.29 -2.31
N ASP A 134 -12.04 -3.72 -1.60
CA ASP A 134 -13.01 -2.86 -0.90
C ASP A 134 -12.85 -2.92 0.63
N LYS A 135 -11.81 -3.61 1.12
CA LYS A 135 -11.54 -3.78 2.55
C LYS A 135 -10.20 -3.14 2.89
N PRO A 136 -10.08 -2.48 4.06
CA PRO A 136 -8.78 -2.02 4.52
C PRO A 136 -7.84 -3.20 4.77
N PHE A 137 -6.55 -2.95 4.59
CA PHE A 137 -5.44 -3.88 4.82
C PHE A 137 -5.43 -5.11 3.89
N LYS A 138 -6.15 -5.02 2.78
CA LYS A 138 -6.17 -6.00 1.68
C LYS A 138 -5.70 -5.34 0.39
N GLY A 139 -5.62 -6.06 -0.72
CA GLY A 139 -5.15 -5.46 -1.97
C GLY A 139 -3.68 -5.01 -1.92
N ASN A 140 -3.33 -4.07 -2.79
CA ASN A 140 -1.98 -3.53 -2.92
C ASN A 140 -1.97 -2.02 -2.56
N PRO A 141 -1.33 -1.61 -1.46
CA PRO A 141 -1.29 -0.22 -1.02
C PRO A 141 -0.44 0.64 -1.95
N ALA A 142 -0.91 1.85 -2.21
CA ALA A 142 -0.12 2.92 -2.80
C ALA A 142 -0.37 4.24 -2.06
N ALA A 143 0.72 4.96 -1.80
CA ALA A 143 0.61 6.35 -1.37
C ALA A 143 0.32 7.22 -2.60
N VAL A 144 -0.53 8.24 -2.48
CA VAL A 144 -0.88 9.16 -3.55
C VAL A 144 -0.72 10.58 -3.05
N CYS A 145 0.19 11.34 -3.64
CA CYS A 145 0.51 12.72 -3.31
C CYS A 145 0.03 13.65 -4.43
N MET A 146 -0.72 14.70 -4.08
CA MET A 146 -1.10 15.75 -5.02
C MET A 146 -0.12 16.92 -4.92
N LEU A 147 0.57 17.21 -6.03
CA LEU A 147 1.55 18.29 -6.16
C LEU A 147 0.94 19.46 -6.93
N GLU A 148 1.21 20.66 -6.44
CA GLU A 148 0.92 21.90 -7.18
C GLU A 148 2.14 22.39 -7.97
N ASP A 149 3.36 22.04 -7.52
CA ASP A 149 4.63 22.55 -8.01
C ASP A 149 5.64 21.39 -8.31
N GLU A 150 5.26 20.43 -9.15
CA GLU A 150 6.13 19.28 -9.45
C GLU A 150 7.48 19.68 -10.06
N ASP A 151 7.50 20.69 -10.94
CA ASP A 151 8.69 21.11 -11.68
C ASP A 151 9.80 21.71 -10.79
N LYS A 152 9.54 21.87 -9.48
CA LYS A 152 10.52 22.31 -8.47
C LYS A 152 11.25 21.16 -7.76
N ARG A 153 10.99 19.90 -8.13
CA ARG A 153 11.49 18.70 -7.44
C ARG A 153 12.32 17.84 -8.37
N ASP A 154 13.38 17.26 -7.83
CA ASP A 154 14.22 16.28 -8.53
C ASP A 154 13.84 14.84 -8.14
N ASP A 155 14.39 13.88 -8.88
CA ASP A 155 14.16 12.44 -8.65
C ASP A 155 14.62 11.98 -7.27
N GLY A 156 15.63 12.63 -6.69
CA GLY A 156 16.12 12.34 -5.34
C GLY A 156 15.05 12.63 -4.28
N TRP A 157 14.34 13.74 -4.41
CA TRP A 157 13.21 14.08 -3.53
C TRP A 157 12.08 13.05 -3.65
N PHE A 158 11.70 12.68 -4.88
CA PHE A 158 10.62 11.71 -5.11
C PHE A 158 10.94 10.35 -4.49
N ILE A 159 12.17 9.87 -4.66
CA ILE A 159 12.66 8.63 -4.04
C ILE A 159 12.69 8.77 -2.52
N GLY A 160 13.12 9.91 -1.98
CA GLY A 160 13.12 10.18 -0.54
C GLY A 160 11.72 10.08 0.07
N VAL A 161 10.72 10.71 -0.54
CA VAL A 161 9.32 10.62 -0.09
C VAL A 161 8.75 9.21 -0.25
N ALA A 162 9.03 8.55 -1.38
CA ALA A 162 8.58 7.17 -1.59
C ALA A 162 9.19 6.19 -0.58
N SER A 163 10.46 6.42 -0.20
CA SER A 163 11.14 5.66 0.85
C SER A 163 10.55 5.91 2.22
N GLU A 164 10.16 7.15 2.54
CA GLU A 164 9.54 7.50 3.82
C GLU A 164 8.17 6.82 3.99
N PHE A 165 7.35 6.79 2.93
CA PHE A 165 6.09 6.03 2.96
C PHE A 165 6.32 4.52 3.05
N ASN A 166 7.40 4.03 2.42
CA ASN A 166 7.74 2.61 2.33
C ASN A 166 6.56 1.73 1.84
N ALA A 167 5.68 2.30 1.02
CA ALA A 167 4.64 1.57 0.31
C ALA A 167 5.22 0.96 -0.97
N PRO A 168 4.62 -0.11 -1.53
CA PRO A 168 5.04 -0.68 -2.81
C PRO A 168 5.20 0.35 -3.92
N ILE A 169 4.27 1.32 -4.00
CA ILE A 169 4.34 2.46 -4.91
C ILE A 169 3.88 3.74 -4.19
N THR A 170 4.56 4.84 -4.50
CA THR A 170 4.10 6.20 -4.25
C THR A 170 3.82 6.89 -5.59
N CYS A 171 2.61 7.39 -5.74
CA CYS A 171 2.13 8.14 -6.90
C CYS A 171 2.24 9.65 -6.64
N PHE A 172 2.80 10.38 -7.59
CA PHE A 172 2.79 11.84 -7.58
C PHE A 172 1.92 12.34 -8.73
N LEU A 173 0.94 13.18 -8.39
CA LEU A 173 -0.05 13.72 -9.31
C LEU A 173 0.12 15.22 -9.45
N SER A 174 0.07 15.72 -10.68
CA SER A 174 0.06 17.16 -10.95
C SER A 174 -0.99 17.48 -12.00
N ARG A 175 -1.83 18.48 -11.74
CA ARG A 175 -2.90 18.83 -12.68
C ARG A 175 -2.33 19.55 -13.90
N ILE A 176 -2.63 19.06 -15.11
CA ILE A 176 -2.29 19.78 -16.35
C ILE A 176 -3.40 20.80 -16.60
N ARG A 177 -3.08 22.09 -16.38
CA ARG A 177 -4.03 23.20 -16.55
C ARG A 177 -4.19 23.69 -18.00
N TYR A 178 -3.40 23.15 -18.94
CA TYR A 178 -3.30 23.64 -20.32
C TYR A 178 -4.27 23.03 -21.35
N TYR A 179 -5.14 22.09 -20.95
CA TYR A 179 -6.39 21.93 -21.70
C TYR A 179 -7.31 23.09 -21.29
N LYS A 180 -7.00 24.28 -21.80
CA LYS A 180 -7.81 25.50 -21.70
C LYS A 180 -8.74 25.54 -22.90
N ASP A 181 -10.03 25.75 -22.66
CA ASP A 181 -10.64 27.08 -22.78
C ASP A 181 -10.33 27.77 -24.11
N ASN A 182 -10.49 27.05 -25.23
CA ASN A 182 -10.99 27.73 -26.42
C ASN A 182 -12.48 27.97 -26.14
N GLU A 183 -12.79 29.15 -25.59
CA GLU A 183 -14.16 29.65 -25.35
C GLU A 183 -15.03 29.66 -26.63
N SER A 184 -14.46 29.37 -27.80
CA SER A 184 -15.17 29.20 -29.07
C SER A 184 -15.77 27.80 -29.28
N ASP A 185 -15.51 26.84 -28.39
CA ASP A 185 -15.93 25.44 -28.57
C ASP A 185 -17.00 25.04 -27.54
N HIS A 186 -18.06 25.85 -27.47
CA HIS A 186 -19.26 25.58 -26.65
C HIS A 186 -20.00 24.27 -27.04
N ASP A 187 -19.56 23.60 -28.12
CA ASP A 187 -20.07 22.30 -28.57
C ASP A 187 -19.17 21.10 -28.20
N ASN A 188 -18.00 21.30 -27.59
CA ASN A 188 -17.05 20.20 -27.39
C ASN A 188 -17.37 19.36 -26.14
N LYS A 189 -18.22 18.34 -26.32
CA LYS A 189 -18.70 17.35 -25.33
C LYS A 189 -17.61 16.49 -24.63
N ASN A 190 -16.33 16.82 -24.74
CA ASN A 190 -15.23 15.93 -24.32
C ASN A 190 -14.14 16.62 -23.48
N TYR A 191 -14.52 17.51 -22.55
CA TYR A 191 -13.57 17.98 -21.54
C TYR A 191 -13.34 16.91 -20.46
N TYR A 192 -12.17 16.29 -20.46
CA TYR A 192 -11.76 15.35 -19.41
C TYR A 192 -10.59 15.96 -18.61
N PRO A 193 -10.60 15.88 -17.28
CA PRO A 193 -9.48 16.35 -16.47
C PRO A 193 -8.23 15.52 -16.77
N VAL A 194 -7.13 16.22 -17.04
CA VAL A 194 -5.83 15.62 -17.37
C VAL A 194 -4.81 15.88 -16.26
N PHE A 195 -4.11 14.84 -15.84
CA PHE A 195 -3.07 14.91 -14.80
C PHE A 195 -1.78 14.27 -15.28
N LYS A 196 -0.63 14.85 -14.93
CA LYS A 196 0.64 14.09 -14.91
C LYS A 196 0.57 13.07 -13.79
N ILE A 197 1.12 11.87 -14.04
CA ILE A 197 1.33 10.84 -13.02
C ILE A 197 2.75 10.29 -13.12
N ARG A 198 3.39 10.15 -11.96
CA ARG A 198 4.67 9.47 -11.80
C ARG A 198 4.57 8.43 -10.69
N TRP A 199 5.25 7.30 -10.84
CA TRP A 199 5.19 6.18 -9.89
C TRP A 199 6.58 5.83 -9.39
N PHE A 200 6.79 5.89 -8.09
CA PHE A 200 8.06 5.57 -7.48
C PHE A 200 7.93 4.39 -6.54
N THR A 201 8.85 3.44 -6.68
CA THR A 201 9.22 2.54 -5.58
C THR A 201 10.11 3.30 -4.58
N SER A 202 10.53 2.64 -3.50
CA SER A 202 11.53 3.21 -2.58
C SER A 202 12.92 3.40 -3.19
N ILE A 203 13.18 2.93 -4.41
CA ILE A 203 14.50 2.97 -5.03
C ILE A 203 14.54 3.63 -6.42
N THR A 204 13.44 3.60 -7.16
CA THR A 204 13.42 4.07 -8.56
C THR A 204 12.01 4.39 -9.04
N GLU A 205 11.91 5.22 -10.09
CA GLU A 205 10.69 5.43 -10.84
C GLU A 205 10.38 4.22 -11.72
N VAL A 206 9.10 3.84 -11.83
CA VAL A 206 8.63 2.80 -12.75
C VAL A 206 7.81 3.41 -13.87
N ASN A 207 7.98 2.88 -15.08
CA ASN A 207 7.31 3.39 -16.28
C ASN A 207 5.77 3.27 -16.26
N LEU A 208 5.24 2.33 -15.47
CA LEU A 208 3.82 2.05 -15.38
C LEU A 208 3.49 1.29 -14.09
N SER A 209 2.40 1.65 -13.41
CA SER A 209 1.84 0.86 -12.31
C SER A 209 0.31 0.82 -12.35
N GLY A 210 -0.26 -0.37 -12.49
CA GLY A 210 -1.72 -0.57 -12.49
C GLY A 210 -2.36 -0.23 -11.14
N HIS A 211 -1.83 -0.77 -10.03
CA HIS A 211 -2.39 -0.50 -8.70
C HIS A 211 -2.21 0.97 -8.29
N GLY A 212 -1.07 1.58 -8.63
CA GLY A 212 -0.83 3.01 -8.41
C GLY A 212 -1.78 3.91 -9.21
N THR A 213 -2.03 3.57 -10.49
CA THR A 213 -3.02 4.29 -11.33
C THR A 213 -4.42 4.19 -10.74
N LEU A 214 -4.82 3.01 -10.27
CA LEU A 214 -6.12 2.78 -9.64
C LEU A 214 -6.23 3.58 -8.32
N ALA A 215 -5.19 3.56 -7.49
CA ALA A 215 -5.12 4.34 -6.26
C ALA A 215 -5.22 5.85 -6.51
N ALA A 216 -4.51 6.35 -7.52
CA ALA A 216 -4.57 7.75 -7.93
C ALA A 216 -5.98 8.17 -8.38
N ALA A 217 -6.63 7.34 -9.20
CA ALA A 217 -8.01 7.57 -9.62
C ALA A 217 -8.98 7.56 -8.43
N GLN A 218 -8.83 6.59 -7.51
CA GLN A 218 -9.61 6.52 -6.27
C GLN A 218 -9.46 7.82 -5.46
N TYR A 219 -8.24 8.29 -5.28
CA TYR A 219 -7.96 9.55 -4.58
C TYR A 219 -8.68 10.73 -5.24
N LEU A 220 -8.59 10.88 -6.57
CA LEU A 220 -9.24 11.98 -7.29
C LEU A 220 -10.77 11.92 -7.21
N PHE A 221 -11.38 10.75 -7.40
CA PHE A 221 -12.83 10.56 -7.33
C PHE A 221 -13.38 10.79 -5.92
N THR A 222 -12.78 10.16 -4.90
CA THR A 222 -13.29 10.24 -3.52
C THR A 222 -13.06 11.58 -2.85
N ARG A 223 -12.04 12.34 -3.28
CA ARG A 223 -11.79 13.71 -2.81
C ARG A 223 -12.62 14.77 -3.54
N GLY A 224 -13.42 14.38 -4.53
CA GLY A 224 -14.22 15.30 -5.33
C GLY A 224 -13.37 16.28 -6.16
N LEU A 225 -12.12 15.90 -6.47
CA LEU A 225 -11.20 16.72 -7.26
C LEU A 225 -11.51 16.68 -8.75
N VAL A 226 -12.35 15.73 -9.16
CA VAL A 226 -12.94 15.60 -10.49
C VAL A 226 -14.45 15.40 -10.37
N LYS A 227 -15.23 15.95 -11.30
CA LYS A 227 -16.71 15.87 -11.31
C LYS A 227 -17.27 15.01 -12.45
N VAL A 228 -16.40 14.41 -13.24
CA VAL A 228 -16.75 13.55 -14.38
C VAL A 228 -16.22 12.14 -14.14
N ASP A 229 -16.82 11.16 -14.79
CA ASP A 229 -16.49 9.74 -14.60
C ASP A 229 -15.28 9.28 -15.42
N LYS A 230 -14.52 10.18 -16.04
CA LYS A 230 -13.34 9.85 -16.82
C LYS A 230 -12.17 10.78 -16.47
N ILE A 231 -11.01 10.19 -16.24
CA ILE A 231 -9.75 10.92 -15.99
C ILE A 231 -8.73 10.44 -17.02
N VAL A 232 -7.88 11.37 -17.46
CA VAL A 232 -6.76 11.07 -18.32
C VAL A 232 -5.46 11.33 -17.56
N PHE A 233 -4.60 10.31 -17.47
CA PHE A 233 -3.26 10.46 -16.93
C PHE A 233 -2.23 10.50 -18.05
N VAL A 234 -1.24 11.37 -17.92
CA VAL A 234 -0.08 11.46 -18.81
C VAL A 234 1.15 11.04 -18.00
N THR A 235 1.82 9.98 -18.44
CA THR A 235 3.04 9.48 -17.80
C THR A 235 4.24 10.37 -18.13
N LEU A 236 5.37 10.18 -17.43
CA LEU A 236 6.63 10.84 -17.78
C LEU A 236 7.06 10.57 -19.23
N SER A 237 6.81 9.35 -19.72
CA SER A 237 7.09 8.95 -21.11
C SER A 237 6.07 9.46 -22.14
N GLY A 238 5.08 10.26 -21.73
CA GLY A 238 4.06 10.81 -22.61
C GLY A 238 2.93 9.83 -22.98
N ILE A 239 2.90 8.64 -22.37
CA ILE A 239 1.83 7.68 -22.56
C ILE A 239 0.57 8.21 -21.88
N THR A 240 -0.56 8.12 -22.59
CA THR A 240 -1.85 8.53 -22.06
C THR A 240 -2.62 7.31 -21.56
N LEU A 241 -3.03 7.33 -20.30
CA LEU A 241 -3.86 6.30 -19.67
C LEU A 241 -5.24 6.88 -19.40
N THR A 242 -6.27 6.21 -19.91
CA THR A 242 -7.67 6.57 -19.60
C THR A 242 -8.17 5.69 -18.48
N VAL A 243 -8.77 6.31 -17.46
CA VAL A 243 -9.48 5.61 -16.40
C VAL A 243 -10.92 6.08 -16.33
N LYS A 244 -11.83 5.17 -15.99
CA LYS A 244 -13.27 5.45 -15.87
C LYS A 244 -13.82 5.00 -14.52
N LYS A 245 -14.67 5.82 -13.91
CA LYS A 245 -15.53 5.43 -12.78
C LYS A 245 -16.70 4.62 -13.31
N ILE A 246 -16.86 3.39 -12.84
CA ILE A 246 -17.94 2.49 -13.21
C ILE A 246 -18.85 2.33 -11.98
N LEU A 247 -20.05 2.88 -12.03
CA LEU A 247 -21.01 2.81 -10.92
C LEU A 247 -21.58 1.39 -10.82
N ALA A 248 -21.63 0.84 -9.61
CA ALA A 248 -22.41 -0.36 -9.34
C ALA A 248 -23.90 -0.01 -9.21
N CYS A 249 -24.79 -0.90 -9.65
CA CYS A 249 -26.23 -0.72 -9.45
C CYS A 249 -26.55 -0.61 -7.96
N ARG A 250 -27.18 0.50 -7.55
CA ARG A 250 -27.40 0.89 -6.15
C ARG A 250 -28.22 -0.14 -5.37
N ASN A 251 -27.69 -0.58 -4.23
CA ASN A 251 -28.47 -0.94 -3.05
C ASN A 251 -27.93 -0.09 -1.87
N GLY A 252 -28.72 0.85 -1.35
CA GLY A 252 -28.46 1.45 -0.03
C GLY A 252 -27.69 2.79 0.05
N GLY A 253 -27.78 3.68 -0.93
CA GLY A 253 -27.45 5.11 -0.75
C GLY A 253 -25.96 5.51 -0.76
N LYS A 254 -25.01 4.59 -0.55
CA LYS A 254 -23.59 4.82 -0.88
C LYS A 254 -23.36 4.58 -2.38
N GLU A 255 -22.66 5.50 -3.04
CA GLU A 255 -22.14 5.25 -4.39
C GLU A 255 -21.01 4.22 -4.33
N ASP A 256 -21.35 2.96 -4.54
CA ASP A 256 -20.37 1.91 -4.81
C ASP A 256 -19.92 2.01 -6.27
N PHE A 257 -18.61 1.97 -6.50
CA PHE A 257 -18.05 2.07 -7.84
C PHE A 257 -16.76 1.25 -7.94
N SER A 258 -16.44 0.83 -9.16
CA SER A 258 -15.13 0.32 -9.53
C SER A 258 -14.44 1.29 -10.47
N ILE A 259 -13.13 1.15 -10.61
CA ILE A 259 -12.32 1.96 -11.51
C ILE A 259 -11.86 1.04 -12.63
N GLU A 260 -12.23 1.37 -13.86
CA GLU A 260 -11.74 0.72 -15.07
C GLU A 260 -10.49 1.43 -15.57
N MET A 261 -9.44 0.66 -15.81
CA MET A 261 -8.23 1.09 -16.50
C MET A 261 -8.10 0.32 -17.81
N ASP A 262 -7.65 0.99 -18.85
CA ASP A 262 -7.50 0.41 -20.16
C ASP A 262 -6.00 0.22 -20.46
N PHE A 263 -5.55 -1.01 -20.73
CA PHE A 263 -4.14 -1.34 -21.02
C PHE A 263 -3.97 -2.15 -22.32
N PRO A 264 -2.78 -2.09 -22.95
CA PRO A 264 -2.49 -2.97 -24.08
C PRO A 264 -2.42 -4.42 -23.60
N SER A 265 -2.98 -5.33 -24.40
CA SER A 265 -2.81 -6.77 -24.20
C SER A 265 -1.36 -7.16 -24.45
N ASN A 266 -0.84 -8.08 -23.64
CA ASN A 266 0.53 -8.58 -23.74
C ASN A 266 0.50 -10.04 -24.18
N ALA A 267 0.87 -10.29 -25.43
CA ALA A 267 0.91 -11.64 -25.99
C ALA A 267 1.98 -12.49 -25.28
N LEU A 268 1.62 -13.75 -25.02
CA LEU A 268 2.54 -14.76 -24.55
C LEU A 268 3.21 -15.46 -25.72
N VAL A 269 4.49 -15.78 -25.55
CA VAL A 269 5.28 -16.58 -26.47
C VAL A 269 5.68 -17.90 -25.81
N GLU A 270 5.96 -18.90 -26.63
CA GLU A 270 6.54 -20.17 -26.16
C GLU A 270 7.92 -19.94 -25.57
N CYS A 271 8.23 -20.65 -24.48
CA CYS A 271 9.60 -20.71 -24.00
C CYS A 271 10.39 -21.70 -24.85
N ASN A 272 11.62 -21.35 -25.21
CA ASN A 272 12.58 -22.36 -25.66
C ASN A 272 12.79 -23.36 -24.51
N PRO A 273 12.71 -24.69 -24.75
CA PRO A 273 12.93 -25.70 -23.72
C PRO A 273 14.24 -25.53 -22.93
N GLN A 274 15.29 -24.98 -23.55
CA GLN A 274 16.57 -24.71 -22.87
C GLN A 274 16.51 -23.50 -21.92
N ASP A 275 15.56 -22.59 -22.15
CA ASP A 275 15.32 -21.39 -21.36
C ASP A 275 14.21 -21.62 -20.32
N ILE A 276 13.57 -22.80 -20.30
CA ILE A 276 12.59 -23.14 -19.27
C ILE A 276 13.34 -23.20 -17.95
N PRO A 277 13.05 -22.28 -17.02
CA PRO A 277 13.88 -22.21 -15.86
C PRO A 277 13.52 -23.36 -14.91
N ASN A 278 14.51 -23.91 -14.21
CA ASN A 278 14.29 -24.95 -13.20
C ASN A 278 13.59 -24.34 -11.97
N ILE A 279 12.30 -24.04 -12.12
CA ILE A 279 11.42 -23.40 -11.16
C ILE A 279 10.61 -24.39 -10.32
N PRO A 280 10.26 -25.62 -10.78
CA PRO A 280 9.50 -26.55 -9.95
C PRO A 280 10.10 -26.80 -8.56
N LEU A 281 11.43 -26.90 -8.44
CA LEU A 281 12.11 -27.05 -7.14
C LEU A 281 11.92 -25.82 -6.23
N THR A 282 12.12 -24.63 -6.78
CA THR A 282 11.89 -23.36 -6.07
C THR A 282 10.42 -23.16 -5.66
N LEU A 283 9.49 -23.80 -6.37
CA LEU A 283 8.06 -23.83 -6.06
C LEU A 283 7.66 -25.08 -5.27
N ASN A 284 8.61 -25.75 -4.60
CA ASN A 284 8.38 -26.92 -3.76
C ASN A 284 7.65 -28.08 -4.47
N GLY A 285 8.07 -28.36 -5.72
CA GLY A 285 7.62 -29.51 -6.50
C GLY A 285 6.20 -29.38 -7.07
N VAL A 286 5.66 -28.16 -7.18
CA VAL A 286 4.33 -27.96 -7.77
C VAL A 286 4.27 -28.53 -9.20
N SER A 287 3.17 -29.21 -9.53
CA SER A 287 2.95 -29.77 -10.86
C SER A 287 2.74 -28.65 -11.88
N VAL A 288 3.76 -28.37 -12.67
CA VAL A 288 3.74 -27.40 -13.77
C VAL A 288 3.09 -28.03 -14.99
N LEU A 289 2.10 -27.34 -15.57
CA LEU A 289 1.42 -27.74 -16.80
C LEU A 289 1.97 -27.01 -18.03
N ASN A 290 2.32 -25.74 -17.88
CA ASN A 290 2.76 -24.91 -19.00
C ASN A 290 3.70 -23.82 -18.52
N VAL A 291 4.66 -23.45 -19.37
CA VAL A 291 5.58 -22.33 -19.13
C VAL A 291 5.59 -21.45 -20.37
N LYS A 292 5.29 -20.17 -20.18
CA LYS A 292 5.26 -19.15 -21.23
C LYS A 292 6.11 -17.95 -20.83
N LYS A 293 6.43 -17.10 -21.79
CA LYS A 293 7.07 -15.81 -21.56
C LYS A 293 6.19 -14.70 -22.10
N THR A 294 6.22 -13.52 -21.47
CA THR A 294 5.62 -12.32 -22.07
C THR A 294 6.52 -11.79 -23.17
N GLY A 295 5.94 -11.35 -24.29
CA GLY A 295 6.72 -10.89 -25.44
C GLY A 295 7.63 -9.69 -25.14
N PHE A 296 7.13 -8.67 -24.43
CA PHE A 296 7.86 -7.41 -24.26
C PHE A 296 8.72 -7.31 -22.99
N LEU A 297 8.33 -7.99 -21.91
CA LEU A 297 8.98 -7.85 -20.60
C LEU A 297 9.84 -9.06 -20.22
N ASP A 298 9.80 -10.13 -21.02
CA ASP A 298 10.41 -11.43 -20.74
C ASP A 298 10.07 -12.00 -19.34
N ASP A 299 8.92 -11.58 -18.78
CA ASP A 299 8.38 -12.15 -17.55
C ASP A 299 7.91 -13.59 -17.83
N VAL A 300 8.12 -14.49 -16.87
CA VAL A 300 7.79 -15.91 -16.99
C VAL A 300 6.41 -16.17 -16.40
N LEU A 301 5.55 -16.86 -17.15
CA LEU A 301 4.27 -17.37 -16.68
C LEU A 301 4.33 -18.88 -16.54
N ILE A 302 3.91 -19.38 -15.38
CA ILE A 302 3.85 -20.80 -15.05
C ILE A 302 2.42 -21.15 -14.70
N GLU A 303 1.81 -21.95 -15.56
CA GLU A 303 0.55 -22.61 -15.24
C GLU A 303 0.83 -23.85 -14.39
N VAL A 304 0.13 -23.96 -13.26
CA VAL A 304 0.14 -25.14 -12.41
C VAL A 304 -1.19 -25.88 -12.45
N SER A 305 -1.21 -27.10 -11.92
CA SER A 305 -2.34 -28.03 -12.00
C SER A 305 -3.69 -27.48 -11.52
N SER A 306 -3.71 -26.55 -10.55
CA SER A 306 -4.94 -25.95 -10.04
C SER A 306 -4.69 -24.62 -9.35
N GLY A 307 -5.72 -23.78 -9.28
CA GLY A 307 -5.72 -22.55 -8.46
C GLY A 307 -5.56 -22.85 -6.97
N GLN A 308 -5.99 -24.03 -6.50
CA GLN A 308 -5.75 -24.46 -5.12
C GLN A 308 -4.25 -24.68 -4.85
N SER A 309 -3.52 -25.21 -5.83
CA SER A 309 -2.06 -25.33 -5.78
C SER A 309 -1.41 -23.95 -5.68
N VAL A 310 -1.94 -22.93 -6.38
CA VAL A 310 -1.45 -21.54 -6.29
C VAL A 310 -1.68 -20.95 -4.88
N ILE A 311 -2.87 -21.14 -4.32
CA ILE A 311 -3.23 -20.63 -2.98
C ILE A 311 -2.32 -21.22 -1.89
N HIS A 312 -2.09 -22.53 -1.95
CA HIS A 312 -1.29 -23.24 -0.94
C HIS A 312 0.21 -23.29 -1.23
N LEU A 313 0.65 -22.69 -2.34
CA LEU A 313 2.05 -22.66 -2.72
C LEU A 313 2.89 -22.04 -1.60
N LYS A 314 3.96 -22.70 -1.21
CA LYS A 314 4.98 -22.15 -0.33
C LYS A 314 6.26 -22.14 -1.15
N PRO A 315 6.65 -21.04 -1.79
CA PRO A 315 7.91 -21.02 -2.53
C PRO A 315 9.08 -21.03 -1.55
N ASN A 316 10.22 -21.58 -1.97
CA ASN A 316 11.48 -21.37 -1.29
C ASN A 316 11.95 -19.93 -1.58
N TYR A 317 11.74 -19.03 -0.61
CA TYR A 317 12.06 -17.62 -0.78
C TYR A 317 13.56 -17.34 -0.89
N ASP A 318 14.41 -18.16 -0.27
CA ASP A 318 15.87 -18.02 -0.40
C ASP A 318 16.30 -18.34 -1.83
N GLU A 319 15.81 -19.45 -2.37
CA GLU A 319 16.05 -19.80 -3.78
C GLU A 319 15.48 -18.75 -4.74
N LEU A 320 14.27 -18.21 -4.49
CA LEU A 320 13.71 -17.12 -5.30
C LEU A 320 14.63 -15.90 -5.30
N GLN A 321 15.22 -15.54 -4.16
CA GLN A 321 16.17 -14.44 -4.07
C GLN A 321 17.49 -14.72 -4.82
N GLU A 322 17.96 -15.97 -4.81
CA GLU A 322 19.14 -16.39 -5.59
C GLU A 322 18.92 -16.32 -7.10
N ARG A 323 17.65 -16.27 -7.58
CA ARG A 323 17.34 -16.04 -8.99
C ARG A 323 17.50 -14.60 -9.46
N LYS A 324 17.96 -13.68 -8.60
CA LYS A 324 18.28 -12.29 -9.00
C LYS A 324 19.17 -12.29 -10.25
N GLY A 325 18.71 -11.62 -11.30
CA GLY A 325 19.42 -11.53 -12.58
C GLY A 325 19.08 -12.62 -13.60
N ARG A 326 18.11 -13.49 -13.31
CA ARG A 326 17.54 -14.46 -14.26
C ARG A 326 16.22 -13.94 -14.82
N GLU A 327 15.10 -14.32 -14.20
CA GLU A 327 13.78 -13.88 -14.59
C GLU A 327 13.45 -12.53 -13.93
N ARG A 328 12.86 -11.60 -14.68
CA ARG A 328 12.44 -10.30 -14.14
C ARG A 328 11.28 -10.47 -13.17
N VAL A 329 10.19 -11.10 -13.61
CA VAL A 329 9.00 -11.42 -12.82
C VAL A 329 8.48 -12.82 -13.19
N ILE A 330 7.94 -13.53 -12.19
CA ILE A 330 7.37 -14.87 -12.30
C ILE A 330 5.88 -14.79 -11.91
N TYR A 331 5.00 -15.13 -12.85
CA TYR A 331 3.56 -15.27 -12.67
C TYR A 331 3.21 -16.74 -12.45
N ILE A 332 2.71 -17.10 -11.28
CA ILE A 332 2.17 -18.45 -11.04
C ILE A 332 0.67 -18.39 -11.15
N THR A 333 0.06 -19.24 -11.97
CA THR A 333 -1.39 -19.22 -12.19
C THR A 333 -1.99 -20.61 -12.34
N GLY A 334 -3.27 -20.76 -12.03
CA GLY A 334 -4.00 -22.01 -12.17
C GLY A 334 -5.51 -21.78 -12.23
N LYS A 335 -6.23 -22.72 -12.83
CA LYS A 335 -7.69 -22.66 -12.97
C LYS A 335 -8.34 -22.57 -11.58
N ALA A 336 -9.23 -21.60 -11.38
CA ALA A 336 -9.86 -21.43 -10.09
C ALA A 336 -10.76 -22.63 -9.71
N PRO A 337 -10.93 -22.92 -8.40
CA PRO A 337 -11.86 -23.96 -7.96
C PRO A 337 -13.29 -23.68 -8.45
N GLU A 338 -14.02 -24.73 -8.81
CA GLU A 338 -15.43 -24.60 -9.21
C GLU A 338 -16.25 -23.98 -8.07
N GLY A 339 -17.21 -23.13 -8.42
CA GLY A 339 -18.04 -22.41 -7.45
C GLY A 339 -17.34 -21.25 -6.72
N SER A 340 -16.04 -21.01 -6.92
CA SER A 340 -15.32 -19.90 -6.29
C SER A 340 -15.74 -18.50 -6.78
N GLY A 341 -16.42 -18.42 -7.93
CA GLY A 341 -16.77 -17.16 -8.59
C GLY A 341 -15.61 -16.48 -9.34
N PHE A 342 -14.46 -17.16 -9.46
CA PHE A 342 -13.30 -16.74 -10.25
C PHE A 342 -13.04 -17.72 -11.38
N ASP A 343 -12.42 -17.25 -12.46
CA ASP A 343 -11.97 -18.08 -13.59
C ASP A 343 -10.55 -18.63 -13.34
N PHE A 344 -9.67 -17.82 -12.74
CA PHE A 344 -8.30 -18.22 -12.41
C PHE A 344 -7.76 -17.54 -11.15
N ILE A 345 -6.74 -18.17 -10.57
CA ILE A 345 -5.98 -17.68 -9.43
C ILE A 345 -4.56 -17.38 -9.86
N SER A 346 -3.95 -16.33 -9.30
CA SER A 346 -2.54 -15.99 -9.57
C SER A 346 -1.76 -15.58 -8.32
N ARG A 347 -0.43 -15.67 -8.40
CA ARG A 347 0.56 -15.03 -7.51
C ARG A 347 1.73 -14.53 -8.35
N VAL A 348 2.41 -13.49 -7.87
CA VAL A 348 3.45 -12.79 -8.64
C VAL A 348 4.68 -12.57 -7.78
N PHE A 349 5.84 -12.97 -8.28
CA PHE A 349 7.13 -12.86 -7.60
C PHE A 349 8.12 -12.12 -8.50
N GLY A 350 8.81 -11.10 -7.98
CA GLY A 350 9.73 -10.26 -8.73
C GLY A 350 11.05 -10.00 -7.99
N PRO A 351 11.80 -11.05 -7.59
CA PRO A 351 12.99 -10.89 -6.75
C PRO A 351 14.08 -10.02 -7.42
N THR A 352 14.18 -10.06 -8.76
CA THR A 352 15.10 -9.23 -9.55
C THR A 352 14.77 -7.74 -9.44
N ILE A 353 13.49 -7.38 -9.23
CA ILE A 353 13.05 -6.00 -9.04
C ILE A 353 12.85 -5.64 -7.55
N GLY A 354 13.38 -6.45 -6.63
CA GLY A 354 13.29 -6.21 -5.19
C GLY A 354 11.93 -6.52 -4.56
N VAL A 355 11.01 -7.13 -5.31
CA VAL A 355 9.68 -7.50 -4.83
C VAL A 355 9.63 -9.01 -4.61
N LEU A 356 9.72 -9.46 -3.36
CA LEU A 356 9.62 -10.90 -3.08
C LEU A 356 8.30 -11.47 -3.59
N GLU A 357 7.19 -10.84 -3.22
CA GLU A 357 5.85 -11.18 -3.71
C GLU A 357 5.02 -9.89 -3.85
N ASP A 358 4.43 -9.67 -5.02
CA ASP A 358 3.51 -8.55 -5.24
C ASP A 358 2.14 -8.86 -4.64
N GLN A 359 1.54 -7.86 -3.99
CA GLN A 359 0.32 -8.03 -3.21
C GLN A 359 -0.95 -8.09 -4.08
N ALA A 360 -0.99 -7.34 -5.18
CA ALA A 360 -2.06 -7.34 -6.18
C ALA A 360 -1.56 -6.63 -7.46
N CYS A 361 -0.93 -7.39 -8.36
CA CYS A 361 -0.29 -6.86 -9.55
C CYS A 361 -1.32 -6.66 -10.68
N GLY A 362 -1.60 -5.41 -11.04
CA GLY A 362 -2.48 -5.10 -12.17
C GLY A 362 -1.87 -5.50 -13.52
N SER A 363 -0.60 -5.17 -13.75
CA SER A 363 0.06 -5.31 -15.06
C SER A 363 0.21 -6.75 -15.54
N CYS A 364 0.31 -7.74 -14.64
CA CYS A 364 0.38 -9.14 -15.06
C CYS A 364 -0.91 -9.60 -15.77
N HIS A 365 -2.04 -8.92 -15.53
CA HIS A 365 -3.31 -9.22 -16.18
C HIS A 365 -3.34 -8.83 -17.66
N CYS A 366 -2.43 -7.98 -18.13
CA CYS A 366 -2.25 -7.77 -19.57
C CYS A 366 -1.86 -9.07 -20.29
N ALA A 367 -1.17 -10.00 -19.61
CA ALA A 367 -0.81 -11.31 -20.13
C ALA A 367 -1.74 -12.44 -19.67
N LEU A 368 -2.19 -12.42 -18.41
CA LEU A 368 -3.05 -13.47 -17.86
C LEU A 368 -4.46 -13.45 -18.48
N THR A 369 -5.01 -12.28 -18.78
CA THR A 369 -6.37 -12.16 -19.36
C THR A 369 -6.46 -12.82 -20.74
N PRO A 370 -5.63 -12.49 -21.74
CA PRO A 370 -5.69 -13.19 -23.03
C PRO A 370 -5.34 -14.68 -22.92
N TYR A 371 -4.48 -15.06 -21.97
CA TYR A 371 -4.12 -16.46 -21.76
C TYR A 371 -5.31 -17.30 -21.24
N TRP A 372 -5.98 -16.81 -20.20
CA TRP A 372 -7.12 -17.49 -19.60
C TRP A 372 -8.41 -17.29 -20.36
N GLY A 373 -8.58 -16.20 -21.12
CA GLY A 373 -9.76 -15.95 -21.96
C GLY A 373 -9.86 -16.90 -23.15
N LYS A 374 -8.73 -17.22 -23.79
CA LYS A 374 -8.67 -18.14 -24.93
C LYS A 374 -9.07 -19.57 -24.61
N LYS A 375 -8.77 -20.07 -23.40
CA LYS A 375 -9.04 -21.47 -23.03
C LYS A 375 -10.54 -21.83 -23.00
N PRO A 376 -11.41 -21.06 -22.32
CA PRO A 376 -12.86 -21.26 -22.35
C PRO A 376 -13.56 -20.50 -23.48
N GLY A 377 -12.86 -19.66 -24.25
CA GLY A 377 -13.47 -18.75 -25.23
C GLY A 377 -14.28 -17.62 -24.59
N LYS A 378 -13.79 -17.06 -23.47
CA LYS A 378 -14.44 -15.97 -22.72
C LYS A 378 -13.67 -14.66 -22.89
N THR A 379 -14.41 -13.56 -23.00
CA THR A 379 -13.87 -12.19 -23.04
C THR A 379 -13.95 -11.51 -21.67
N ASP A 380 -15.01 -11.73 -20.91
CA ASP A 380 -15.12 -11.28 -19.52
C ASP A 380 -14.63 -12.37 -18.56
N LEU A 381 -13.68 -12.01 -17.69
CA LEU A 381 -13.10 -12.91 -16.70
C LEU A 381 -13.05 -12.25 -15.33
N ARG A 382 -13.03 -13.09 -14.29
CA ARG A 382 -12.77 -12.64 -12.93
C ARG A 382 -11.58 -13.40 -12.35
N SER A 383 -10.64 -12.69 -11.75
CA SER A 383 -9.46 -13.32 -11.14
C SER A 383 -9.30 -12.94 -9.68
N TYR A 384 -8.62 -13.82 -8.95
CA TYR A 384 -8.16 -13.56 -7.59
C TYR A 384 -6.64 -13.74 -7.50
N MET A 385 -5.95 -12.72 -7.01
CA MET A 385 -4.53 -12.82 -6.69
C MET A 385 -4.36 -13.27 -5.25
N ALA A 386 -3.85 -14.48 -5.03
CA ALA A 386 -3.77 -15.14 -3.74
C ALA A 386 -2.49 -14.81 -2.96
N SER A 387 -2.10 -13.54 -2.94
CA SER A 387 -1.10 -13.05 -1.98
C SER A 387 -1.69 -13.06 -0.55
N PRO A 388 -0.90 -12.86 0.51
CA PRO A 388 -1.42 -12.73 1.88
C PRO A 388 -2.48 -11.61 2.04
N ARG A 389 -2.41 -10.57 1.21
CA ARG A 389 -3.38 -9.47 1.21
C ARG A 389 -4.55 -9.67 0.27
N GLY A 390 -4.44 -10.55 -0.72
CA GLY A 390 -5.49 -10.82 -1.68
C GLY A 390 -5.74 -9.66 -2.65
N GLY A 391 -6.33 -9.93 -3.80
CA GLY A 391 -6.77 -8.89 -4.73
C GLY A 391 -7.79 -9.45 -5.72
N VAL A 392 -8.83 -8.66 -6.03
CA VAL A 392 -9.89 -9.04 -6.98
C VAL A 392 -9.82 -8.16 -8.21
N PHE A 393 -9.91 -8.80 -9.38
CA PHE A 393 -9.87 -8.12 -10.67
C PHE A 393 -11.06 -8.59 -11.51
N ASP A 394 -11.83 -7.64 -12.04
CA ASP A 394 -12.80 -7.90 -13.09
C ASP A 394 -12.17 -7.46 -14.42
N LEU A 395 -12.14 -8.36 -15.40
CA LEU A 395 -11.31 -8.24 -16.59
C LEU A 395 -12.18 -8.33 -17.82
N HIS A 396 -11.85 -7.54 -18.83
CA HIS A 396 -12.48 -7.64 -20.15
C HIS A 396 -11.39 -7.61 -21.23
N LEU A 397 -11.36 -8.67 -22.03
CA LEU A 397 -10.51 -8.81 -23.20
C LEU A 397 -11.22 -8.26 -24.44
N ASP A 398 -10.65 -7.22 -25.02
CA ASP A 398 -11.04 -6.69 -26.32
C ASP A 398 -10.00 -7.18 -27.34
N GLU A 399 -10.27 -8.36 -27.91
CA GLU A 399 -9.37 -9.04 -28.84
C GLU A 399 -9.18 -8.24 -30.13
N GLU A 400 -10.24 -7.61 -30.63
CA GLU A 400 -10.24 -6.84 -31.87
C GLU A 400 -9.23 -5.68 -31.83
N ASN A 401 -9.18 -4.98 -30.68
CA ASN A 401 -8.27 -3.84 -30.50
C ASN A 401 -6.96 -4.22 -29.78
N GLY A 402 -6.77 -5.48 -29.40
CA GLY A 402 -5.61 -5.92 -28.63
C GLY A 402 -5.51 -5.24 -27.26
N ARG A 403 -6.64 -5.05 -26.57
CA ARG A 403 -6.75 -4.32 -25.30
C ARG A 403 -7.24 -5.22 -24.17
N VAL A 404 -6.83 -4.88 -22.95
CA VAL A 404 -7.35 -5.47 -21.71
C VAL A 404 -7.84 -4.34 -20.82
N LYS A 405 -9.13 -4.36 -20.49
CA LYS A 405 -9.71 -3.49 -19.47
C LYS A 405 -9.62 -4.21 -18.13
N ILE A 406 -9.03 -3.54 -17.16
CA ILE A 406 -8.86 -4.04 -15.79
C ILE A 406 -9.70 -3.17 -14.88
N ARG A 407 -10.69 -3.77 -14.21
CA ARG A 407 -11.53 -3.11 -13.22
C ARG A 407 -11.19 -3.61 -11.84
N GLY A 408 -11.17 -2.69 -10.88
CA GLY A 408 -10.98 -3.01 -9.47
C GLY A 408 -11.61 -1.97 -8.57
N LYS A 409 -11.88 -2.37 -7.33
CA LYS A 409 -12.22 -1.44 -6.25
C LYS A 409 -10.96 -0.94 -5.56
N ALA A 410 -11.07 0.17 -4.84
CA ALA A 410 -10.04 0.64 -3.93
C ALA A 410 -10.63 1.18 -2.63
N PHE A 411 -9.83 1.12 -1.58
CA PHE A 411 -10.19 1.62 -0.26
C PHE A 411 -9.15 2.64 0.22
N THR A 412 -9.57 3.85 0.57
CA THR A 412 -8.67 4.85 1.16
C THR A 412 -8.52 4.56 2.66
N VAL A 413 -7.33 4.12 3.07
CA VAL A 413 -7.01 3.74 4.45
C VAL A 413 -6.65 4.96 5.29
N MET A 414 -5.86 5.87 4.72
CA MET A 414 -5.34 7.05 5.43
C MET A 414 -5.37 8.27 4.53
N GLN A 415 -5.48 9.45 5.14
CA GLN A 415 -5.30 10.74 4.48
C GLN A 415 -4.51 11.66 5.41
N GLY A 416 -3.68 12.52 4.83
CA GLY A 416 -2.84 13.40 5.63
C GLY A 416 -2.15 14.50 4.84
N SER A 417 -1.17 15.09 5.50
CA SER A 417 -0.34 16.18 4.99
C SER A 417 1.15 15.82 5.15
N LEU A 418 1.91 15.91 4.06
CA LEU A 418 3.35 15.77 4.01
C LEU A 418 3.99 17.16 4.07
N PHE A 419 4.95 17.34 4.98
CA PHE A 419 5.67 18.60 5.20
C PHE A 419 7.08 18.60 4.61
N ALA A 420 7.55 17.45 4.12
CA ALA A 420 8.80 17.38 3.36
C ALA A 420 8.56 18.05 2.00
N GLN A 421 9.17 19.22 1.78
CA GLN A 421 8.91 20.07 0.61
C GLN A 421 10.13 20.28 -0.24
#